data_AF-A0A7Y5CQ77-F1
#
_entry.id   AF-A0A7Y5CQ77-F1
#
_cell.length_a   1.000
_cell.length_b   1.000
_cell.length_c   1.000
_cell.angle_alpha   90.00
_cell.angle_beta   90.00
_cell.angle_gamma   90.00
#
_symmetry.space_group_name_H-M   'P 1'
#
loop_
_entity.id
_entity.type
_entity.pdbx_description
1 polymer ?
#
loop_
_entity_poly.entity_id
_entity_poly.type
_entity_poly.pdbx_seq_one_letter_code
_entity_poly.pdbx_strand_id
1 'polypeptide(L)'
;MRCPFLREAQVKFCQASPFRKMIVRTLGQPDHERCSSPDYVNCPAAKQHHEDHPSMAHCPFLTESLVQYCSAAAVTKFIPYSESALSRCTNDSHRYCELYVALAHAQADAADPAPEAPAGNTEPRRSPVPEHLYFSPNHMWIDLDRDGSYHLGVDALFATVFGNIDAVSFMTAKSVSRPAAVLTVQGVDLQMVFPTPLLITRANAQLRSHPDRLAADPYTLGWLFEGTVPRNAHGHPDTTVTNGLRHGQEAQTWLEHEFDRMSLFVHEQLAHHDLQGQPLLADGGGFSDGFVRHLNRDEMLHLFNEFFSPYAGWSNQS
;
A
#
# COMPACT_ATOMS: atom_id res chain seq x y z
N MET A 1 8.95 -11.01 -0.52
CA MET A 1 9.10 -11.75 0.77
C MET A 1 7.72 -12.02 1.36
N ARG A 2 7.55 -13.04 2.22
CA ARG A 2 6.25 -13.31 2.87
C ARG A 2 6.05 -12.41 4.09
N CYS A 3 4.79 -12.12 4.43
CA CYS A 3 4.43 -11.37 5.63
C CYS A 3 4.94 -12.08 6.89
N PRO A 4 5.61 -11.38 7.83
CA PRO A 4 6.15 -11.98 9.05
C PRO A 4 5.07 -12.46 10.03
N PHE A 5 3.81 -12.07 9.84
CA PHE A 5 2.65 -12.51 10.63
C PHE A 5 1.87 -13.66 9.98
N LEU A 6 2.29 -14.12 8.79
CA LEU A 6 1.67 -15.29 8.16
C LEU A 6 2.07 -16.55 8.93
N ARG A 7 1.09 -17.33 9.35
CA ARG A 7 1.28 -18.60 10.04
C ARG A 7 0.51 -19.70 9.32
N GLU A 8 0.96 -20.92 9.51
CA GLU A 8 0.34 -22.14 9.00
C GLU A 8 -0.13 -22.99 10.18
N ALA A 9 -1.25 -23.69 9.99
CA ALA A 9 -1.76 -24.65 10.94
C ALA A 9 -2.43 -25.81 10.19
N GLN A 10 -2.28 -27.02 10.72
CA GLN A 10 -3.11 -28.14 10.31
C GLN A 10 -4.45 -28.01 11.01
N VAL A 11 -5.55 -27.98 10.25
CA VAL A 11 -6.90 -28.00 10.82
C VAL A 11 -7.64 -29.26 10.42
N LYS A 12 -8.57 -29.66 11.27
CA LYS A 12 -9.59 -30.66 10.98
C LYS A 12 -10.97 -30.02 10.96
N PHE A 13 -11.86 -30.53 10.11
CA PHE A 13 -13.24 -30.10 10.02
C PHE A 13 -14.12 -31.24 9.52
N CYS A 14 -15.43 -31.10 9.70
CA CYS A 14 -16.42 -32.06 9.23
C CYS A 14 -16.96 -31.62 7.86
N GLN A 15 -16.82 -32.47 6.84
CA GLN A 15 -17.42 -32.23 5.51
C GLN A 15 -18.95 -32.38 5.50
N ALA A 16 -19.48 -33.24 6.35
CA ALA A 16 -20.92 -33.48 6.50
C ALA A 16 -21.67 -32.33 7.21
N SER A 17 -20.95 -31.46 7.92
CA SER A 17 -21.54 -30.34 8.65
C SER A 17 -21.88 -29.18 7.71
N PRO A 18 -23.07 -28.57 7.81
CA PRO A 18 -23.41 -27.36 7.03
C PRO A 18 -22.53 -26.16 7.42
N PHE A 19 -21.93 -26.18 8.62
CA PHE A 19 -20.98 -25.17 9.07
C PHE A 19 -19.56 -25.75 9.08
N ARG A 20 -18.69 -25.19 8.25
CA ARG A 20 -17.27 -25.59 8.16
C ARG A 20 -16.46 -24.95 9.29
N LYS A 21 -16.63 -25.46 10.51
CA LYS A 21 -15.80 -25.06 11.66
C LYS A 21 -14.44 -25.74 11.55
N MET A 22 -13.42 -24.95 11.25
CA MET A 22 -12.02 -25.41 11.23
C MET A 22 -11.44 -25.39 12.65
N ILE A 23 -10.91 -26.53 13.08
CA ILE A 23 -10.35 -26.74 14.41
C ILE A 23 -8.86 -27.05 14.26
N VAL A 24 -7.99 -26.27 14.89
CA VAL A 24 -6.54 -26.49 14.85
C VAL A 24 -6.20 -27.83 15.51
N ARG A 25 -5.33 -28.62 14.86
CA ARG A 25 -4.78 -29.83 15.47
C ARG A 25 -3.65 -29.46 16.42
N THR A 26 -3.75 -29.92 17.66
CA THR A 26 -2.67 -29.82 18.65
C THR A 26 -1.84 -31.11 18.61
N LEU A 27 -0.56 -31.02 18.27
CA LEU A 27 0.35 -32.18 18.32
C LEU A 27 0.48 -32.66 19.78
N GLY A 28 0.25 -33.96 20.00
CA GLY A 28 0.39 -34.59 21.33
C GLY A 28 -0.88 -34.62 22.18
N GLN A 29 -2.00 -34.06 21.72
CA GLN A 29 -3.30 -34.39 22.32
C GLN A 29 -3.80 -35.72 21.73
N PRO A 30 -4.11 -36.72 22.57
CA PRO A 30 -4.74 -37.94 22.08
C PRO A 30 -6.09 -37.58 21.43
N ASP A 31 -6.33 -38.19 20.27
CA ASP A 31 -7.54 -38.06 19.46
C ASP A 31 -8.75 -38.75 20.16
N HIS A 32 -9.10 -38.31 21.39
CA HIS A 32 -10.27 -38.76 22.15
C HIS A 32 -11.59 -38.14 21.65
N GLU A 33 -11.55 -37.53 20.47
CA GLU A 33 -12.72 -36.92 19.87
C GLU A 33 -13.53 -37.97 19.13
N ARG A 34 -14.86 -37.83 19.19
CA ARG A 34 -15.80 -38.72 18.51
C ARG A 34 -15.49 -38.93 17.03
N CYS A 35 -14.99 -37.90 16.33
CA CYS A 35 -14.67 -38.01 14.90
C CYS A 35 -13.42 -38.84 14.61
N SER A 36 -12.52 -38.98 15.59
CA SER A 36 -11.25 -39.70 15.45
C SER A 36 -11.32 -41.13 16.01
N SER A 37 -12.47 -41.57 16.52
CA SER A 37 -12.72 -42.92 17.04
C SER A 37 -13.89 -43.58 16.29
N PRO A 38 -14.08 -44.91 16.43
CA PRO A 38 -15.26 -45.61 15.92
C PRO A 38 -16.60 -45.09 16.47
N ASP A 39 -16.60 -44.30 17.55
CA ASP A 39 -17.81 -43.71 18.12
C ASP A 39 -18.50 -42.68 17.20
N TYR A 40 -17.86 -42.31 16.09
CA TYR A 40 -18.45 -41.45 15.06
C TYR A 40 -19.77 -41.98 14.53
N VAL A 41 -20.01 -43.30 14.59
CA VAL A 41 -21.28 -43.93 14.21
C VAL A 41 -22.47 -43.36 14.98
N ASN A 42 -22.25 -42.75 16.15
CA ASN A 42 -23.28 -42.10 16.96
C ASN A 42 -23.45 -40.59 16.66
N CYS A 43 -22.69 -40.03 15.72
CA CYS A 43 -22.79 -38.63 15.33
C CYS A 43 -24.02 -38.38 14.43
N PRO A 44 -24.93 -37.44 14.77
CA PRO A 44 -26.09 -37.12 13.94
C PRO A 44 -25.73 -36.68 12.53
N ALA A 45 -24.67 -35.87 12.39
CA ALA A 45 -24.21 -35.41 11.08
C ALA A 45 -23.76 -36.59 10.20
N ALA A 46 -22.98 -37.53 10.74
CA ALA A 46 -22.55 -38.70 9.98
C ALA A 46 -23.73 -39.61 9.59
N LYS A 47 -24.70 -39.81 10.50
CA LYS A 47 -25.91 -40.61 10.22
C LYS A 47 -26.79 -40.02 9.12
N GLN A 48 -26.89 -38.69 9.04
CA GLN A 48 -27.70 -38.01 8.02
C GLN A 48 -27.20 -38.25 6.59
N HIS A 49 -25.91 -38.51 6.40
CA HIS A 49 -25.30 -38.73 5.09
C HIS A 49 -25.22 -40.21 4.67
N HIS A 50 -25.82 -41.12 5.44
CA HIS A 50 -26.36 -42.44 5.06
C HIS A 50 -25.63 -43.29 3.98
N GLU A 51 -24.31 -43.22 3.88
CA GLU A 51 -23.55 -44.21 3.12
C GLU A 51 -23.15 -45.36 4.06
N ASP A 52 -23.33 -46.60 3.60
CA ASP A 52 -22.79 -47.83 4.21
C ASP A 52 -21.26 -47.79 4.12
N HIS A 53 -20.65 -46.85 4.82
CA HIS A 53 -19.22 -46.78 4.93
C HIS A 53 -18.78 -47.99 5.77
N PRO A 54 -17.86 -48.84 5.25
CA PRO A 54 -17.32 -49.92 6.05
C PRO A 54 -16.76 -49.35 7.36
N SER A 55 -16.90 -50.11 8.45
CA SER A 55 -16.42 -49.73 9.78
C SER A 55 -14.95 -49.26 9.75
N MET A 56 -14.75 -47.94 9.60
CA MET A 56 -13.44 -47.32 9.63
C MET A 56 -13.00 -47.01 11.06
N ALA A 57 -11.70 -46.93 11.27
CA ALA A 57 -11.11 -46.56 12.56
C ALA A 57 -11.47 -45.12 12.99
N HIS A 58 -11.91 -44.27 12.05
CA HIS A 58 -12.32 -42.89 12.26
C HIS A 58 -13.47 -42.50 11.31
N CYS A 59 -14.06 -41.33 11.54
CA CYS A 59 -15.16 -40.80 10.74
C CYS A 59 -14.74 -40.57 9.26
N PRO A 60 -15.54 -41.01 8.27
CA PRO A 60 -15.30 -40.74 6.83
C PRO A 60 -15.34 -39.25 6.49
N PHE A 61 -16.19 -38.49 7.19
CA PHE A 61 -16.38 -37.06 6.93
C PHE A 61 -15.38 -36.16 7.67
N LEU A 62 -14.47 -36.75 8.45
CA LEU A 62 -13.39 -36.02 9.07
C LEU A 62 -12.34 -35.73 8.01
N THR A 63 -12.10 -34.45 7.74
CA THR A 63 -11.10 -34.02 6.77
C THR A 63 -10.09 -33.11 7.43
N GLU A 64 -8.85 -33.28 7.02
CA GLU A 64 -7.77 -32.40 7.39
C GLU A 64 -7.34 -31.52 6.22
N SER A 65 -6.88 -30.31 6.54
CA SER A 65 -6.38 -29.37 5.55
C SER A 65 -5.32 -28.48 6.18
N LEU A 66 -4.29 -28.17 5.40
CA LEU A 66 -3.34 -27.12 5.74
C LEU A 66 -3.99 -25.77 5.46
N VAL A 67 -4.00 -24.89 6.46
CA VAL A 67 -4.52 -23.53 6.34
C VAL A 67 -3.46 -22.51 6.70
N GLN A 68 -3.61 -21.31 6.16
CA GLN A 68 -2.87 -20.12 6.51
C GLN A 68 -3.76 -19.13 7.27
N TYR A 69 -3.17 -18.37 8.17
CA TYR A 69 -3.84 -17.31 8.91
C TYR A 69 -2.87 -16.19 9.29
N CYS A 70 -3.42 -15.02 9.61
CA CYS A 70 -2.65 -13.89 10.11
C CYS A 70 -2.64 -13.93 11.65
N SER A 71 -1.45 -14.04 12.26
CA SER A 71 -1.32 -14.02 13.72
C SER A 71 -1.48 -12.63 14.33
N ALA A 72 -1.44 -11.58 13.51
CA ALA A 72 -1.67 -10.19 13.93
C ALA A 72 -3.15 -9.81 13.93
N ALA A 73 -4.02 -10.57 13.25
CA ALA A 73 -5.44 -10.27 13.21
C ALA A 73 -6.10 -10.61 14.55
N ALA A 74 -6.95 -9.71 15.06
CA ALA A 74 -7.70 -9.93 16.30
C ALA A 74 -8.66 -11.14 16.21
N VAL A 75 -9.12 -11.48 15.00
CA VAL A 75 -9.95 -12.65 14.74
C VAL A 75 -9.22 -13.55 13.74
N THR A 76 -8.87 -14.76 14.19
CA THR A 76 -8.21 -15.76 13.34
C THR A 76 -9.17 -16.24 12.25
N LYS A 77 -8.85 -15.88 11.00
CA LYS A 77 -9.51 -16.43 9.82
C LYS A 77 -8.58 -17.43 9.14
N PHE A 78 -9.00 -18.68 9.09
CA PHE A 78 -8.28 -19.73 8.36
C PHE A 78 -8.61 -19.69 6.87
N ILE A 79 -7.56 -19.63 6.05
CA ILE A 79 -7.62 -19.64 4.59
C ILE A 79 -6.98 -20.95 4.13
N PRO A 80 -7.68 -21.82 3.38
CA PRO A 80 -7.07 -23.03 2.82
C PRO A 80 -5.80 -22.72 2.04
N TYR A 81 -4.75 -23.53 2.20
CA TYR A 81 -3.47 -23.29 1.52
C TYR A 81 -3.62 -23.26 -0.02
N SER A 82 -4.54 -24.03 -0.58
CA SER A 82 -4.87 -24.00 -2.02
C SER A 82 -5.41 -22.64 -2.50
N GLU A 83 -5.98 -21.84 -1.60
CA GLU A 83 -6.57 -20.54 -1.90
C GLU A 83 -5.66 -19.37 -1.49
N SER A 84 -4.50 -19.64 -0.88
CA SER A 84 -3.66 -18.60 -0.30
C SER A 84 -2.90 -17.75 -1.31
N ALA A 85 -2.80 -18.19 -2.56
CA ALA A 85 -2.25 -17.39 -3.66
C ALA A 85 -2.99 -16.06 -3.85
N LEU A 86 -4.20 -15.94 -3.34
CA LEU A 86 -5.00 -14.71 -3.38
C LEU A 86 -4.74 -13.78 -2.17
N SER A 87 -3.92 -14.21 -1.20
CA SER A 87 -3.61 -13.43 -0.01
C SER A 87 -2.38 -12.56 -0.22
N ARG A 88 -2.50 -11.27 0.10
CA ARG A 88 -1.39 -10.29 0.10
C ARG A 88 -0.24 -10.70 1.02
N CYS A 89 -0.50 -11.57 2.01
CA CYS A 89 0.51 -12.01 2.95
C CYS A 89 1.59 -12.92 2.34
N THR A 90 1.39 -13.40 1.12
CA THR A 90 2.29 -14.37 0.47
C THR A 90 3.42 -13.74 -0.34
N ASN A 91 3.35 -12.44 -0.63
CA ASN A 91 4.34 -11.68 -1.38
C ASN A 91 4.59 -10.31 -0.72
N ASP A 92 5.34 -9.40 -1.37
CA ASP A 92 5.70 -8.11 -0.77
C ASP A 92 4.51 -7.14 -0.62
N SER A 93 3.34 -7.46 -1.20
CA SER A 93 2.11 -6.69 -1.06
C SER A 93 1.62 -6.57 0.40
N HIS A 94 2.15 -7.38 1.32
CA HIS A 94 1.84 -7.25 2.75
C HIS A 94 2.30 -5.91 3.35
N ARG A 95 3.27 -5.21 2.72
CA ARG A 95 3.71 -3.87 3.14
C ARG A 95 2.59 -2.82 3.05
N TYR A 96 1.56 -3.08 2.24
CA TYR A 96 0.38 -2.24 2.06
C TYR A 96 -0.84 -2.73 2.87
N CYS A 97 -0.63 -3.68 3.79
CA CYS A 97 -1.67 -4.18 4.69
C CYS A 97 -1.76 -3.29 5.93
N GLU A 98 -2.94 -2.76 6.22
CA GLU A 98 -3.22 -1.89 7.38
C GLU A 98 -2.77 -2.50 8.72
N LEU A 99 -3.01 -3.79 8.95
CA LEU A 99 -2.56 -4.47 10.18
C LEU A 99 -1.04 -4.57 10.27
N TYR A 100 -0.37 -4.78 9.13
CA TYR A 100 1.09 -4.87 9.10
C TYR A 100 1.71 -3.50 9.38
N VAL A 101 1.22 -2.45 8.70
CA VAL A 101 1.71 -1.08 8.87
C VAL A 101 1.48 -0.59 10.30
N ALA A 102 0.29 -0.79 10.86
CA ALA A 102 0.00 -0.39 12.24
C ALA A 102 0.95 -1.03 13.27
N LEU A 103 1.31 -2.31 13.08
CA LEU A 103 2.28 -2.98 13.95
C LEU A 103 3.71 -2.51 13.69
N ALA A 104 4.09 -2.26 12.44
CA ALA A 104 5.41 -1.73 12.10
C ALA A 104 5.63 -0.33 12.69
N HIS A 105 4.62 0.54 12.64
CA HIS A 105 4.65 1.86 13.27
C HIS A 105 4.77 1.77 14.78
N ALA A 106 3.94 0.93 15.43
CA ALA A 106 4.03 0.73 16.87
C ALA A 106 5.40 0.21 17.32
N GLN A 107 6.06 -0.61 16.50
CA GLN A 107 7.43 -1.05 16.76
C GLN A 107 8.46 0.07 16.60
N ALA A 108 8.30 0.92 15.58
CA ALA A 108 9.16 2.08 15.37
C ALA A 108 9.04 3.10 16.51
N ASP A 109 7.82 3.45 16.92
CA ASP A 109 7.55 4.37 18.03
C ASP A 109 8.11 3.85 19.37
N ALA A 110 8.08 2.53 19.58
CA ALA A 110 8.66 1.91 20.77
C ALA A 110 10.20 1.90 20.75
N ALA A 111 10.81 1.85 19.56
CA ALA A 111 12.26 1.83 19.39
C ALA A 111 12.89 3.23 19.49
N ASP A 112 12.14 4.27 19.09
CA ASP A 112 12.57 5.67 19.13
C ASP A 112 11.40 6.56 19.58
N PRO A 113 11.14 6.67 20.90
CA PRO A 113 10.09 7.54 21.41
C PRO A 113 10.43 8.98 21.03
N ALA A 114 9.62 9.57 20.14
CA ALA A 114 9.84 10.92 19.63
C ALA A 114 10.14 11.89 20.79
N PRO A 115 11.21 12.70 20.72
CA PRO A 115 11.39 13.78 21.68
C PRO A 115 10.19 14.73 21.56
N GLU A 116 9.64 15.17 22.70
CA GLU A 116 8.66 16.27 22.74
C GLU A 116 9.30 17.50 22.08
N ALA A 117 9.03 17.72 20.80
CA ALA A 117 9.62 18.82 20.05
C ALA A 117 9.05 20.15 20.56
N PRO A 118 9.90 21.14 20.92
CA PRO A 118 9.42 22.48 21.20
C PRO A 118 8.82 23.08 19.92
N ALA A 119 7.71 23.82 20.07
CA ALA A 119 7.05 24.52 18.98
C ALA A 119 8.00 25.60 18.41
N GLY A 120 8.74 25.26 17.36
CA GLY A 120 9.64 26.18 16.66
C GLY A 120 10.33 25.48 15.49
N ASN A 121 9.94 25.90 14.28
CA ASN A 121 10.67 25.76 13.01
C ASN A 121 11.37 24.40 12.83
N THR A 122 10.60 23.32 12.82
CA THR A 122 11.13 22.01 12.46
C THR A 122 11.09 21.92 10.94
N GLU A 123 12.27 21.85 10.31
CA GLU A 123 12.41 21.43 8.91
C GLU A 123 11.50 20.22 8.66
N PRO A 124 10.77 20.17 7.53
CA PRO A 124 9.91 19.05 7.21
C PRO A 124 10.74 17.76 7.31
N ARG A 125 10.26 16.78 8.09
CA ARG A 125 10.98 15.53 8.29
C ARG A 125 10.97 14.77 6.96
N ARG A 126 12.03 14.93 6.17
CA ARG A 126 12.23 14.23 4.89
C ARG A 126 12.10 12.73 5.16
N SER A 127 11.01 12.12 4.68
CA SER A 127 10.85 10.68 4.79
C SER A 127 11.91 9.99 3.95
N PRO A 128 12.61 8.97 4.49
CA PRO A 128 13.64 8.28 3.74
C PRO A 128 13.05 7.67 2.47
N VAL A 129 13.71 7.92 1.34
CA VAL A 129 13.27 7.42 0.03
C VAL A 129 13.48 5.91 -0.03
N PRO A 130 12.43 5.10 -0.22
CA PRO A 130 12.61 3.66 -0.22
C PRO A 130 13.36 3.18 -1.47
N GLU A 131 14.48 2.46 -1.27
CA GLU A 131 15.38 2.00 -2.35
C GLU A 131 14.73 1.06 -3.37
N HIS A 132 13.62 0.42 -3.01
CA HIS A 132 12.95 -0.56 -3.85
C HIS A 132 11.96 0.08 -4.85
N LEU A 133 11.61 1.34 -4.68
CA LEU A 133 10.61 2.03 -5.51
C LEU A 133 11.24 2.65 -6.75
N TYR A 134 10.45 2.67 -7.83
CA TYR A 134 10.74 3.42 -9.04
C TYR A 134 9.96 4.73 -9.02
N PHE A 135 10.57 5.83 -9.44
CA PHE A 135 9.97 7.17 -9.43
C PHE A 135 9.89 7.76 -10.82
N SER A 136 8.74 8.33 -11.17
CA SER A 136 8.56 9.12 -12.38
C SER A 136 8.91 10.59 -12.12
N PRO A 137 9.30 11.35 -13.17
CA PRO A 137 9.61 12.77 -13.05
C PRO A 137 8.46 13.66 -12.53
N ASN A 138 7.21 13.17 -12.57
CA ASN A 138 6.06 13.88 -12.01
C ASN A 138 5.71 13.40 -10.58
N HIS A 139 6.71 12.93 -9.81
CA HIS A 139 6.60 12.54 -8.40
C HIS A 139 5.57 11.45 -8.09
N MET A 140 5.35 10.57 -9.07
CA MET A 140 4.62 9.33 -8.81
C MET A 140 5.62 8.19 -8.63
N TRP A 141 5.33 7.27 -7.73
CA TRP A 141 6.15 6.09 -7.51
C TRP A 141 5.41 4.81 -7.88
N ILE A 142 6.15 3.77 -8.22
CA ILE A 142 5.66 2.41 -8.42
C ILE A 142 6.56 1.41 -7.69
N ASP A 143 5.94 0.54 -6.90
CA ASP A 143 6.55 -0.67 -6.33
C ASP A 143 6.20 -1.86 -7.21
N LEU A 144 7.21 -2.54 -7.74
CA LEU A 144 7.05 -3.69 -8.62
C LEU A 144 7.52 -4.96 -7.91
N ASP A 145 6.60 -5.88 -7.65
CA ASP A 145 6.94 -7.21 -7.15
C ASP A 145 7.35 -8.13 -8.31
N ARG A 146 8.09 -9.19 -8.00
CA ARG A 146 8.65 -10.16 -8.96
C ARG A 146 7.57 -10.91 -9.75
N ASP A 147 6.37 -11.03 -9.18
CA ASP A 147 5.21 -11.66 -9.84
C ASP A 147 4.52 -10.72 -10.85
N GLY A 148 4.99 -9.47 -10.95
CA GLY A 148 4.45 -8.42 -11.79
C GLY A 148 3.29 -7.65 -11.16
N SER A 149 2.92 -7.96 -9.91
CA SER A 149 2.00 -7.11 -9.15
C SER A 149 2.65 -5.78 -8.79
N TYR A 150 1.85 -4.73 -8.69
CA TYR A 150 2.36 -3.41 -8.36
C TYR A 150 1.44 -2.62 -7.44
N HIS A 151 2.05 -1.70 -6.70
CA HIS A 151 1.37 -0.58 -6.03
C HIS A 151 1.97 0.72 -6.57
N LEU A 152 1.16 1.77 -6.64
CA LEU A 152 1.54 3.05 -7.22
C LEU A 152 0.91 4.18 -6.43
N GLY A 153 1.67 5.25 -6.18
CA GLY A 153 1.23 6.40 -5.41
C GLY A 153 1.97 7.69 -5.78
N VAL A 154 1.89 8.68 -4.90
CA VAL A 154 2.66 9.94 -4.96
C VAL A 154 3.71 9.94 -3.87
N ASP A 155 4.85 10.57 -4.14
CA ASP A 155 5.99 10.51 -3.23
C ASP A 155 5.89 11.47 -2.04
N ALA A 156 6.90 11.40 -1.17
CA ALA A 156 6.97 12.22 0.02
C ALA A 156 7.07 13.72 -0.29
N LEU A 157 7.66 14.14 -1.41
CA LEU A 157 7.72 15.57 -1.75
C LEU A 157 6.30 16.09 -2.02
N PHE A 158 5.52 15.37 -2.82
CA PHE A 158 4.12 15.72 -3.06
C PHE A 158 3.34 15.78 -1.73
N ALA A 159 3.49 14.75 -0.90
CA ALA A 159 2.84 14.66 0.41
C ALA A 159 3.21 15.82 1.34
N THR A 160 4.48 16.18 1.46
CA THR A 160 4.98 17.30 2.27
C THR A 160 4.45 18.63 1.75
N VAL A 161 4.46 18.84 0.43
CA VAL A 161 4.04 20.11 -0.18
C VAL A 161 2.54 20.32 0.01
N PHE A 162 1.72 19.33 -0.34
CA PHE A 162 0.27 19.51 -0.35
C PHE A 162 -0.39 19.21 1.00
N GLY A 163 0.14 18.26 1.77
CA GLY A 163 -0.26 17.93 3.14
C GLY A 163 -1.76 17.58 3.30
N ASN A 164 -2.60 18.59 3.37
CA ASN A 164 -4.05 18.47 3.53
C ASN A 164 -4.73 18.29 2.18
N ILE A 165 -5.04 17.04 1.85
CA ILE A 165 -5.80 16.68 0.66
C ILE A 165 -7.28 16.60 1.04
N ASP A 166 -8.12 17.40 0.38
CA ASP A 166 -9.55 17.48 0.67
C ASP A 166 -10.29 16.25 0.13
N ALA A 167 -9.93 15.81 -1.07
CA ALA A 167 -10.59 14.70 -1.76
C ALA A 167 -9.68 14.00 -2.77
N VAL A 168 -9.98 12.72 -3.01
CA VAL A 168 -9.30 11.89 -4.02
C VAL A 168 -10.34 11.30 -4.97
N SER A 169 -10.20 11.61 -6.25
CA SER A 169 -11.06 11.10 -7.32
C SER A 169 -10.25 10.27 -8.31
N PHE A 170 -10.62 8.99 -8.48
CA PHE A 170 -9.96 8.09 -9.42
C PHE A 170 -10.61 8.19 -10.80
N MET A 171 -9.81 8.52 -11.83
CA MET A 171 -10.28 8.72 -13.20
C MET A 171 -10.19 7.46 -14.05
N THR A 172 -9.25 6.58 -13.75
CA THR A 172 -9.13 5.29 -14.42
C THR A 172 -9.69 4.15 -13.59
N ALA A 173 -10.29 3.20 -14.29
CA ALA A 173 -10.90 2.01 -13.72
C ALA A 173 -10.10 0.76 -14.10
N LYS A 174 -10.68 -0.42 -13.88
CA LYS A 174 -10.05 -1.72 -14.10
C LYS A 174 -9.82 -2.00 -15.59
N SER A 175 -8.75 -1.45 -16.15
CA SER A 175 -8.37 -1.60 -17.55
C SER A 175 -6.88 -1.35 -17.74
N VAL A 176 -6.37 -1.67 -18.94
CA VAL A 176 -5.06 -1.18 -19.39
C VAL A 176 -5.20 0.29 -19.73
N SER A 177 -4.65 1.16 -18.89
CA SER A 177 -4.70 2.62 -19.07
C SER A 177 -3.57 3.28 -18.29
N ARG A 178 -3.34 4.59 -18.48
CA ARG A 178 -2.43 5.35 -17.63
C ARG A 178 -3.13 5.63 -16.28
N PRO A 179 -2.65 5.12 -15.14
CA PRO A 179 -3.23 5.41 -13.83
C PRO A 179 -3.37 6.92 -13.62
N ALA A 180 -4.59 7.39 -13.39
CA ALA A 180 -4.88 8.81 -13.28
C ALA A 180 -5.84 9.09 -12.12
N ALA A 181 -5.45 10.01 -11.25
CA ALA A 181 -6.24 10.49 -10.12
C ALA A 181 -6.24 12.02 -10.08
N VAL A 182 -7.32 12.58 -9.57
CA VAL A 182 -7.43 14.00 -9.22
C VAL A 182 -7.39 14.11 -7.71
N LEU A 183 -6.47 14.93 -7.22
CA LEU A 183 -6.30 15.28 -5.81
C LEU A 183 -6.78 16.71 -5.63
N THR A 184 -7.81 16.90 -4.82
CA THR A 184 -8.35 18.24 -4.55
C THR A 184 -7.68 18.82 -3.31
N VAL A 185 -7.11 20.02 -3.43
CA VAL A 185 -6.46 20.75 -2.33
C VAL A 185 -6.95 22.19 -2.35
N GLN A 186 -7.58 22.64 -1.26
CA GLN A 186 -8.24 23.94 -1.13
C GLN A 186 -9.19 24.25 -2.30
N GLY A 187 -9.93 23.24 -2.77
CA GLY A 187 -10.84 23.36 -3.91
C GLY A 187 -10.15 23.52 -5.28
N VAL A 188 -8.85 23.29 -5.37
CA VAL A 188 -8.08 23.20 -6.62
C VAL A 188 -7.86 21.73 -6.95
N ASP A 189 -8.22 21.34 -8.17
CA ASP A 189 -8.05 19.97 -8.65
C ASP A 189 -6.68 19.79 -9.32
N LEU A 190 -5.87 18.90 -8.75
CA LEU A 190 -4.52 18.58 -9.20
C LEU A 190 -4.51 17.21 -9.85
N GLN A 191 -4.22 17.15 -11.15
CA GLN A 191 -4.29 15.92 -11.92
C GLN A 191 -2.96 15.17 -11.95
N MET A 192 -2.91 14.01 -11.29
CA MET A 192 -1.75 13.11 -11.32
C MET A 192 -1.99 12.01 -12.36
N VAL A 193 -1.05 11.82 -13.29
CA VAL A 193 -1.11 10.77 -14.31
C VAL A 193 0.24 10.06 -14.39
N PHE A 194 0.24 8.76 -14.15
CA PHE A 194 1.45 7.97 -14.30
C PHE A 194 1.80 7.82 -15.78
N PRO A 195 3.09 7.98 -16.18
CA PRO A 195 3.44 8.13 -17.58
C PRO A 195 3.28 6.85 -18.40
N THR A 196 3.35 5.67 -17.79
CA THR A 196 3.24 4.39 -18.51
C THR A 196 1.86 3.76 -18.36
N PRO A 197 1.23 3.25 -19.43
CA PRO A 197 0.02 2.45 -19.32
C PRO A 197 0.24 1.14 -18.53
N LEU A 198 -0.66 0.84 -17.59
CA LEU A 198 -0.60 -0.36 -16.75
C LEU A 198 -1.98 -1.04 -16.71
N LEU A 199 -2.01 -2.35 -16.44
CA LEU A 199 -3.28 -3.02 -16.14
C LEU A 199 -3.64 -2.76 -14.68
N ILE A 200 -4.64 -1.90 -14.48
CA ILE A 200 -5.16 -1.53 -13.16
C ILE A 200 -6.17 -2.60 -12.72
N THR A 201 -6.01 -3.14 -11.52
CA THR A 201 -6.97 -4.10 -10.94
C THR A 201 -7.80 -3.47 -9.84
N ARG A 202 -7.28 -2.46 -9.14
CA ARG A 202 -7.99 -1.75 -8.08
C ARG A 202 -7.40 -0.36 -7.82
N ALA A 203 -8.26 0.55 -7.40
CA ALA A 203 -7.91 1.84 -6.80
C ALA A 203 -8.14 1.80 -5.29
N ASN A 204 -7.34 2.52 -4.52
CA ASN A 204 -7.45 2.55 -3.06
C ASN A 204 -8.68 3.36 -2.61
N ALA A 205 -9.84 2.68 -2.52
CA ALA A 205 -11.10 3.30 -2.16
C ALA A 205 -11.10 3.95 -0.76
N GLN A 206 -10.17 3.58 0.13
CA GLN A 206 -10.05 4.19 1.46
C GLN A 206 -9.68 5.66 1.39
N LEU A 207 -8.95 6.08 0.35
CA LEU A 207 -8.54 7.49 0.17
C LEU A 207 -9.71 8.43 -0.12
N ARG A 208 -10.90 7.90 -0.45
CA ARG A 208 -12.11 8.72 -0.59
C ARG A 208 -12.67 9.18 0.75
N SER A 209 -12.46 8.39 1.82
CA SER A 209 -12.92 8.70 3.18
C SER A 209 -11.79 9.13 4.11
N HIS A 210 -10.54 8.75 3.79
CA HIS A 210 -9.33 9.06 4.55
C HIS A 210 -8.23 9.58 3.61
N PRO A 211 -8.42 10.75 2.98
CA PRO A 211 -7.42 11.32 2.06
C PRO A 211 -6.11 11.70 2.77
N ASP A 212 -6.16 11.95 4.09
CA ASP A 212 -5.03 12.22 4.96
C ASP A 212 -3.94 11.13 4.93
N ARG A 213 -4.31 9.88 4.61
CA ARG A 213 -3.37 8.76 4.47
C ARG A 213 -2.33 8.98 3.36
N LEU A 214 -2.65 9.78 2.33
CA LEU A 214 -1.66 10.13 1.30
C LEU A 214 -0.48 10.92 1.88
N ALA A 215 -0.74 11.78 2.87
CA ALA A 215 0.29 12.57 3.52
C ALA A 215 0.96 11.83 4.68
N ALA A 216 0.20 11.08 5.47
CA ALA A 216 0.72 10.34 6.61
C ALA A 216 1.59 9.14 6.20
N ASP A 217 1.21 8.46 5.10
CA ASP A 217 1.74 7.16 4.70
C ASP A 217 2.01 7.07 3.17
N PRO A 218 2.77 8.01 2.57
CA PRO A 218 2.86 8.15 1.11
C PRO A 218 3.37 6.90 0.38
N TYR A 219 4.20 6.09 1.05
CA TYR A 219 4.81 4.87 0.49
C TYR A 219 4.16 3.57 0.98
N THR A 220 3.12 3.65 1.82
CA THR A 220 2.43 2.48 2.37
C THR A 220 0.92 2.65 2.18
N LEU A 221 0.15 3.04 3.19
CA LEU A 221 -1.32 3.11 3.15
C LEU A 221 -1.86 4.18 2.20
N GLY A 222 -1.01 5.13 1.78
CA GLY A 222 -1.27 6.19 0.81
C GLY A 222 -1.18 5.77 -0.67
N TRP A 223 -0.97 4.49 -1.00
CA TRP A 223 -0.99 4.06 -2.40
C TRP A 223 -2.31 4.41 -3.11
N LEU A 224 -2.25 4.83 -4.37
CA LEU A 224 -3.40 5.22 -5.19
C LEU A 224 -3.99 4.03 -5.97
N PHE A 225 -3.13 3.29 -6.68
CA PHE A 225 -3.52 2.20 -7.58
C PHE A 225 -2.71 0.94 -7.33
N GLU A 226 -3.33 -0.21 -7.58
CA GLU A 226 -2.66 -1.49 -7.66
C GLU A 226 -3.10 -2.23 -8.92
N GLY A 227 -2.25 -3.14 -9.38
CA GLY A 227 -2.49 -3.86 -10.59
C GLY A 227 -1.45 -4.93 -10.87
N THR A 228 -1.40 -5.32 -12.13
CA THR A 228 -0.34 -6.18 -12.65
C THR A 228 0.25 -5.54 -13.89
N VAL A 229 1.55 -5.67 -14.12
CA VAL A 229 2.13 -5.22 -15.39
C VAL A 229 1.65 -6.12 -16.54
N PRO A 230 1.47 -5.57 -17.75
CA PRO A 230 1.20 -6.38 -18.93
C PRO A 230 2.28 -7.45 -19.14
N ARG A 231 1.92 -8.56 -19.79
CA ARG A 231 2.89 -9.61 -20.15
C ARG A 231 3.43 -9.36 -21.55
N ASN A 232 4.72 -9.56 -21.74
CA ASN A 232 5.36 -9.52 -23.04
C ASN A 232 5.01 -10.77 -23.88
N ALA A 233 5.49 -10.82 -25.13
CA ALA A 233 5.25 -11.94 -26.05
C ALA A 233 5.72 -13.32 -25.53
N HIS A 234 6.63 -13.33 -24.55
CA HIS A 234 7.16 -14.55 -23.92
C HIS A 234 6.42 -14.91 -22.61
N GLY A 235 5.37 -14.18 -22.25
CA GLY A 235 4.58 -14.43 -21.05
C GLY A 235 5.19 -13.90 -19.74
N HIS A 236 6.34 -13.22 -19.81
CA HIS A 236 6.98 -12.59 -18.66
C HIS A 236 6.43 -11.18 -18.41
N PRO A 237 6.48 -10.68 -17.16
CA PRO A 237 6.20 -9.27 -16.86
C PRO A 237 6.96 -8.33 -17.80
N ASP A 238 6.27 -7.38 -18.42
CA ASP A 238 6.90 -6.41 -19.31
C ASP A 238 7.79 -5.45 -18.51
N THR A 239 9.10 -5.55 -18.70
CA THR A 239 10.10 -4.73 -17.99
C THR A 239 10.22 -3.33 -18.56
N THR A 240 9.61 -3.04 -19.72
CA THR A 240 9.63 -1.69 -20.30
C THR A 240 8.84 -0.69 -19.47
N VAL A 241 8.03 -1.16 -18.52
CA VAL A 241 7.24 -0.30 -17.64
C VAL A 241 8.08 0.63 -16.77
N THR A 242 9.33 0.27 -16.51
CA THR A 242 10.29 1.08 -15.74
C THR A 242 11.13 2.02 -16.59
N ASN A 243 10.94 2.05 -17.91
CA ASN A 243 11.71 2.93 -18.80
C ASN A 243 11.44 4.40 -18.47
N GLY A 244 12.52 5.17 -18.30
CA GLY A 244 12.45 6.59 -17.93
C GLY A 244 12.10 6.84 -16.45
N LEU A 245 12.02 5.80 -15.62
CA LEU A 245 11.87 5.92 -14.17
C LEU A 245 13.24 5.85 -13.47
N ARG A 246 13.35 6.55 -12.34
CA ARG A 246 14.54 6.56 -11.48
C ARG A 246 14.42 5.51 -10.38
N HIS A 247 15.53 4.89 -9.98
CA HIS A 247 15.54 3.83 -8.95
C HIS A 247 16.78 3.91 -8.07
N GLY A 248 16.71 3.34 -6.86
CA GLY A 248 17.85 3.23 -5.95
C GLY A 248 18.49 4.58 -5.62
N GLN A 249 19.82 4.65 -5.70
CA GLN A 249 20.58 5.87 -5.38
C GLN A 249 20.25 7.04 -6.32
N GLU A 250 19.91 6.77 -7.59
CA GLU A 250 19.51 7.82 -8.52
C GLU A 250 18.22 8.49 -8.07
N ALA A 251 17.24 7.72 -7.61
CA ALA A 251 15.98 8.23 -7.09
C ALA A 251 16.18 9.04 -5.80
N GLN A 252 17.07 8.58 -4.91
CA GLN A 252 17.42 9.30 -3.68
C GLN A 252 18.01 10.69 -3.98
N THR A 253 19.07 10.74 -4.79
CA THR A 253 19.72 12.00 -5.16
C THR A 253 18.77 12.92 -5.94
N TRP A 254 17.95 12.37 -6.83
CA TRP A 254 16.95 13.16 -7.54
C TRP A 254 15.93 13.77 -6.56
N LEU A 255 15.34 13.00 -5.65
CA LEU A 255 14.32 13.54 -4.76
C LEU A 255 14.92 14.57 -3.79
N GLU A 256 16.13 14.35 -3.28
CA GLU A 256 16.87 15.35 -2.49
C GLU A 256 17.04 16.67 -3.26
N HIS A 257 17.47 16.59 -4.52
CA HIS A 257 17.57 17.77 -5.38
C HIS A 257 16.21 18.43 -5.64
N GLU A 258 15.11 17.67 -5.74
CA GLU A 258 13.77 18.24 -5.91
C GLU A 258 13.30 18.99 -4.66
N PHE A 259 13.62 18.49 -3.45
CA PHE A 259 13.38 19.22 -2.19
C PHE A 259 14.15 20.55 -2.15
N ASP A 260 15.41 20.53 -2.58
CA ASP A 260 16.25 21.74 -2.59
C ASP A 260 15.76 22.73 -3.65
N ARG A 261 15.36 22.24 -4.84
CA ARG A 261 14.77 23.06 -5.92
C ARG A 261 13.43 23.68 -5.49
N MET A 262 12.58 22.92 -4.80
CA MET A 262 11.33 23.42 -4.25
C MET A 262 11.58 24.51 -3.20
N SER A 263 12.56 24.29 -2.32
CA SER A 263 12.93 25.29 -1.31
C SER A 263 13.36 26.60 -1.98
N LEU A 264 14.24 26.55 -2.98
CA LEU A 264 14.65 27.74 -3.74
C LEU A 264 13.47 28.41 -4.45
N PHE A 265 12.61 27.63 -5.10
CA PHE A 265 11.44 28.15 -5.80
C PHE A 265 10.48 28.91 -4.86
N VAL A 266 10.20 28.36 -3.68
CA VAL A 266 9.33 29.02 -2.69
C VAL A 266 9.94 30.33 -2.22
N HIS A 267 11.25 30.36 -1.96
CA HIS A 267 11.95 31.57 -1.56
C HIS A 267 11.96 32.64 -2.64
N GLU A 268 12.21 32.27 -3.89
CA GLU A 268 12.34 33.23 -4.99
C GLU A 268 11.00 33.70 -5.53
N GLN A 269 10.00 32.82 -5.66
CA GLN A 269 8.76 33.14 -6.38
C GLN A 269 7.60 33.50 -5.45
N LEU A 270 7.58 32.98 -4.21
CA LEU A 270 6.43 33.09 -3.31
C LEU A 270 6.70 34.00 -2.09
N ALA A 271 7.97 34.21 -1.70
CA ALA A 271 8.33 35.14 -0.63
C ALA A 271 8.31 36.63 -1.04
N HIS A 272 7.96 36.95 -2.29
CA HIS A 272 7.76 38.33 -2.75
C HIS A 272 6.48 39.00 -2.22
N HIS A 273 5.66 38.29 -1.44
CA HIS A 273 4.41 38.79 -0.85
C HIS A 273 4.44 38.86 0.69
N ASP A 274 5.38 39.62 1.28
CA ASP A 274 5.12 40.28 2.56
C ASP A 274 4.39 41.63 2.32
N LEU A 275 3.57 42.05 3.28
CA LEU A 275 2.66 43.21 3.31
C LEU A 275 3.31 44.58 2.96
N GLN A 276 4.61 44.62 2.67
CA GLN A 276 5.39 45.82 2.37
C GLN A 276 6.35 45.68 1.17
N GLY A 277 6.30 44.57 0.42
CA GLY A 277 7.06 44.42 -0.83
C GLY A 277 8.58 44.49 -0.67
N GLN A 278 9.12 44.14 0.51
CA GLN A 278 10.55 44.01 0.74
C GLN A 278 10.96 42.54 0.61
N PRO A 279 12.09 42.22 -0.05
CA PRO A 279 12.60 40.86 -0.10
C PRO A 279 13.00 40.43 1.32
N LEU A 280 12.29 39.43 1.86
CA LEU A 280 12.70 38.75 3.08
C LEU A 280 14.03 38.06 2.78
N LEU A 281 15.10 38.49 3.45
CA LEU A 281 16.36 37.74 3.53
C LEU A 281 16.05 36.46 4.31
N ALA A 282 15.74 35.39 3.61
CA ALA A 282 15.61 34.09 4.22
C ALA A 282 16.99 33.47 4.42
N ASP A 283 17.20 33.00 5.64
CA ASP A 283 18.36 32.36 6.24
C ASP A 283 18.62 30.93 5.73
N GLY A 284 18.08 30.56 4.57
CA GLY A 284 18.32 29.26 3.92
C GLY A 284 17.59 28.08 4.56
N GLY A 285 16.52 28.32 5.33
CA GLY A 285 15.63 27.24 5.83
C GLY A 285 14.81 26.59 4.71
N GLY A 286 14.33 25.37 4.93
CA GLY A 286 13.38 24.67 4.05
C GLY A 286 11.95 25.17 4.22
N PHE A 287 11.07 24.78 3.29
CA PHE A 287 9.64 25.11 3.37
C PHE A 287 8.93 24.25 4.42
N SER A 288 7.91 24.79 5.09
CA SER A 288 7.14 24.01 6.07
C SER A 288 6.15 23.03 5.40
N ASP A 289 5.82 21.93 6.07
CA ASP A 289 4.74 21.02 5.65
C ASP A 289 3.43 21.77 5.34
N GLY A 290 2.81 21.43 4.21
CA GLY A 290 1.52 21.98 3.80
C GLY A 290 1.51 23.50 3.58
N PHE A 291 2.66 24.13 3.28
CA PHE A 291 2.75 25.57 3.07
C PHE A 291 1.82 26.08 1.95
N VAL A 292 1.42 25.20 1.02
CA VAL A 292 0.47 25.49 -0.05
C VAL A 292 -0.84 26.09 0.47
N ARG A 293 -1.16 25.87 1.75
CA ARG A 293 -2.36 26.43 2.39
C ARG A 293 -2.40 27.97 2.43
N HIS A 294 -1.25 28.60 2.26
CA HIS A 294 -1.10 30.06 2.22
C HIS A 294 -1.04 30.61 0.80
N LEU A 295 -1.05 29.74 -0.21
CA LEU A 295 -1.01 30.14 -1.62
C LEU A 295 -2.41 30.40 -2.15
N ASN A 296 -2.51 31.34 -3.07
CA ASN A 296 -3.72 31.48 -3.87
C ASN A 296 -3.78 30.40 -4.96
N ARG A 297 -4.92 30.33 -5.66
CA ARG A 297 -5.17 29.32 -6.71
C ARG A 297 -4.13 29.35 -7.83
N ASP A 298 -3.72 30.53 -8.28
CA ASP A 298 -2.81 30.67 -9.41
C ASP A 298 -1.39 30.28 -9.02
N GLU A 299 -0.95 30.68 -7.82
CA GLU A 299 0.34 30.26 -7.23
C GLU A 299 0.41 28.74 -7.05
N MET A 300 -0.67 28.12 -6.54
CA MET A 300 -0.74 26.67 -6.36
C MET A 300 -0.65 25.93 -7.71
N LEU A 301 -1.35 26.42 -8.74
CA LEU A 301 -1.29 25.84 -10.08
C LEU A 301 0.08 26.03 -10.73
N HIS A 302 0.73 27.18 -10.51
CA HIS A 302 2.08 27.44 -11.02
C HIS A 302 3.09 26.48 -10.40
N LEU A 303 3.08 26.33 -9.07
CA LEU A 303 3.89 25.37 -8.34
C LEU A 303 3.62 23.94 -8.82
N PHE A 304 2.34 23.57 -8.97
CA PHE A 304 1.96 22.24 -9.46
C PHE A 304 2.53 21.97 -10.85
N ASN A 305 2.43 22.92 -11.77
CA ASN A 305 2.92 22.74 -13.13
C ASN A 305 4.44 22.65 -13.23
N GLU A 306 5.16 23.34 -12.35
CA GLU A 306 6.62 23.32 -12.31
C GLU A 306 7.17 21.98 -11.80
N PHE A 307 6.57 21.40 -10.75
CA PHE A 307 7.11 20.22 -10.09
C PHE A 307 6.35 18.92 -10.43
N PHE A 308 5.03 18.98 -10.53
CA PHE A 308 4.17 17.80 -10.48
C PHE A 308 3.40 17.53 -11.78
N SER A 309 3.63 18.34 -12.82
CA SER A 309 2.92 18.22 -14.09
C SER A 309 3.05 16.84 -14.73
N PRO A 310 1.95 16.23 -15.23
CA PRO A 310 2.00 14.99 -16.01
C PRO A 310 2.97 15.04 -17.20
N TYR A 311 3.21 16.23 -17.78
CA TYR A 311 4.09 16.41 -18.93
C TYR A 311 5.54 15.98 -18.64
N ALA A 312 6.04 16.23 -17.43
CA ALA A 312 7.40 15.84 -17.03
C ALA A 312 7.62 14.32 -17.14
N GLY A 313 6.58 13.52 -16.89
CA GLY A 313 6.64 12.07 -17.04
C GLY A 313 6.67 11.60 -18.50
N TRP A 314 6.20 12.39 -19.46
CA TRP A 314 6.11 11.99 -20.87
C TRP A 314 7.34 12.40 -21.68
N SER A 315 7.98 13.52 -21.33
CA SER A 315 9.16 14.02 -22.03
C SER A 315 10.37 13.08 -21.95
N ASN A 316 10.48 12.25 -20.90
CA ASN A 316 11.57 11.28 -20.73
C ASN A 316 11.29 9.91 -21.37
N GLN A 317 10.15 9.72 -22.05
CA GLN A 317 9.83 8.48 -22.78
C GLN A 317 10.14 8.56 -24.29
N SER A 318 10.67 9.70 -24.76
CA SER A 318 11.00 9.97 -26.18
C SER A 318 12.45 9.62 -26.50
#